data_AF-A0A0P9N1L5-F1
#
_entry.id   AF-A0A0P9N1L5-F1
#
_cell.length_a   1.000
_cell.length_b   1.000
_cell.length_c   1.000
_cell.angle_alpha   90.00
_cell.angle_beta   90.00
_cell.angle_gamma   90.00
#
_symmetry.space_group_name_H-M   'P 1'
#
loop_
_entity.id
_entity.type
_entity.pdbx_description
1 polymer ?
#
loop_
_entity_poly.entity_id
_entity_poly.type
_entity_poly.pdbx_seq_one_letter_code
_entity_poly.pdbx_strand_id
1 'polypeptide(L)'
;MNISAIRRTFLFSALSLMLGTGIAGQAMAGEQLQKIKDSGTLNVGLEGTYPPFSFVDENGKLTGFEVEFSEALAKELGVKAKIQPSKWDGILAALDSKRLDVVINQVTISEERKKKYDFSEPYTVSGIQALVLKKNEDTIKTAKDLTGKKVGVGLGTNYEQWLKENVPGAIVKTYDDDPSKIQDLSVGRIDAILVDRLAALEMATKTKNKLVPAGDAFSRQESGIALRKGEPELQAAIDKAIDKLRADGTLEKLSKKYFNADVTK
;
A
#
# COMPACT_ATOMS: atom_id res chain seq x y z
N MET A 1 -36.86 -16.93 81.38
CA MET A 1 -35.38 -17.09 81.40
C MET A 1 -34.97 -17.63 80.04
N ASN A 2 -34.22 -16.82 79.29
CA ASN A 2 -33.66 -16.94 77.94
C ASN A 2 -33.96 -18.19 77.07
N ILE A 3 -34.70 -17.95 75.99
CA ILE A 3 -34.77 -18.81 74.81
C ILE A 3 -33.98 -18.10 73.69
N SER A 4 -32.80 -18.61 73.33
CA SER A 4 -32.39 -18.87 71.94
C SER A 4 -30.87 -19.13 71.88
N ALA A 5 -30.48 -20.40 71.95
CA ALA A 5 -29.20 -20.88 71.43
C ALA A 5 -29.28 -22.39 71.26
N ILE A 6 -29.84 -22.86 70.14
CA ILE A 6 -29.70 -24.25 69.72
C ILE A 6 -28.99 -24.27 68.37
N ARG A 7 -27.70 -24.60 68.44
CA ARG A 7 -26.93 -25.18 67.34
C ARG A 7 -27.53 -26.56 67.05
N ARG A 8 -28.01 -26.78 65.82
CA ARG A 8 -28.14 -28.14 65.25
C ARG A 8 -27.67 -28.13 63.80
N THR A 9 -26.48 -28.71 63.67
CA THR A 9 -25.89 -29.38 62.52
C THR A 9 -26.91 -29.95 61.53
N PHE A 10 -26.80 -29.55 60.26
CA PHE A 10 -27.19 -30.35 59.11
C PHE A 10 -26.07 -30.28 58.07
N LEU A 11 -25.35 -31.40 57.93
CA LEU A 11 -24.57 -31.76 56.75
C LEU A 11 -25.56 -32.24 55.68
N PHE A 12 -25.46 -31.77 54.43
CA PHE A 12 -25.61 -32.58 53.22
C PHE A 12 -25.24 -31.73 51.97
N SER A 13 -24.09 -32.10 51.39
CA SER A 13 -23.83 -32.27 49.94
C SER A 13 -24.28 -31.21 48.92
N ALA A 14 -23.31 -30.57 48.24
CA ALA A 14 -23.12 -30.75 46.78
C ALA A 14 -21.86 -30.02 46.29
N LEU A 15 -20.84 -30.82 45.97
CA LEU A 15 -19.72 -30.46 45.10
C LEU A 15 -20.23 -30.50 43.66
N SER A 16 -20.09 -29.42 42.90
CA SER A 16 -20.20 -29.44 41.44
C SER A 16 -19.35 -28.33 40.83
N LEU A 17 -18.30 -28.77 40.14
CA LEU A 17 -17.45 -28.04 39.22
C LEU A 17 -18.24 -27.09 38.30
N MET A 18 -17.77 -25.85 38.18
CA MET A 18 -17.81 -25.12 36.91
C MET A 18 -16.40 -24.61 36.62
N LEU A 19 -15.56 -25.53 36.15
CA LEU A 19 -14.49 -25.21 35.20
C LEU A 19 -15.15 -25.00 33.83
N GLY A 20 -14.85 -23.88 33.17
CA GLY A 20 -14.98 -23.80 31.72
C GLY A 20 -15.80 -22.63 31.17
N THR A 21 -15.33 -21.40 31.37
CA THR A 21 -15.64 -20.28 30.46
C THR A 21 -14.39 -19.42 30.28
N GLY A 22 -13.35 -20.04 29.73
CA GLY A 22 -12.06 -19.38 29.47
C GLY A 22 -11.53 -19.67 28.07
N ILE A 23 -12.39 -19.70 27.04
CA ILE A 23 -11.96 -19.73 25.64
C ILE A 23 -12.93 -18.86 24.82
N ALA A 24 -12.79 -17.55 24.96
CA ALA A 24 -13.38 -16.59 24.02
C ALA A 24 -12.40 -15.44 23.91
N GLY A 25 -11.45 -15.52 22.97
CA GLY A 25 -10.48 -14.44 22.78
C GLY A 25 -9.26 -14.74 21.89
N GLN A 26 -8.98 -15.99 21.53
CA GLN A 26 -8.05 -16.27 20.44
C GLN A 26 -8.85 -16.32 19.13
N ALA A 27 -9.02 -15.17 18.50
CA ALA A 27 -9.11 -15.17 17.03
C ALA A 27 -7.90 -15.99 16.55
N MET A 28 -8.16 -17.05 15.78
CA MET A 28 -7.11 -18.02 15.45
C MET A 28 -6.06 -17.36 14.59
N ALA A 29 -4.92 -17.05 15.22
CA ALA A 29 -3.70 -16.68 14.54
C ALA A 29 -3.42 -17.79 13.49
N GLY A 30 -3.36 -17.41 12.20
CA GLY A 30 -3.21 -18.31 11.06
C GLY A 30 -4.44 -18.52 10.16
N GLU A 31 -5.65 -18.10 10.57
CA GLU A 31 -6.88 -18.37 9.79
C GLU A 31 -6.83 -17.79 8.37
N GLN A 32 -6.30 -16.57 8.21
CA GLN A 32 -6.28 -15.90 6.91
C GLN A 32 -5.31 -16.57 5.93
N LEU A 33 -4.09 -16.91 6.37
CA LEU A 33 -3.12 -17.60 5.52
C LEU A 33 -3.66 -18.97 5.08
N GLN A 34 -4.31 -19.69 6.00
CA GLN A 34 -4.92 -20.98 5.67
C GLN A 34 -6.06 -20.83 4.65
N LYS A 35 -6.93 -19.83 4.79
CA LYS A 35 -7.98 -19.53 3.80
C LYS A 35 -7.42 -19.23 2.41
N ILE A 36 -6.34 -18.46 2.33
CA ILE A 36 -5.65 -18.18 1.06
C ILE A 36 -5.14 -19.48 0.44
N LYS A 37 -4.50 -20.35 1.25
CA LYS A 37 -4.00 -21.65 0.80
C LYS A 37 -5.12 -22.58 0.33
N ASP A 38 -6.20 -22.68 1.10
CA ASP A 38 -7.36 -23.54 0.80
C ASP A 38 -8.09 -23.08 -0.47
N SER A 39 -8.23 -21.77 -0.67
CA SER A 39 -8.81 -21.21 -1.89
C SER A 39 -7.88 -21.26 -3.10
N GLY A 40 -6.59 -21.53 -2.88
CA GLY A 40 -5.55 -21.52 -3.90
C GLY A 40 -5.30 -20.14 -4.53
N THR A 41 -5.77 -19.06 -3.90
CA THR A 41 -5.76 -17.70 -4.48
C THR A 41 -5.42 -16.63 -3.44
N LEU A 42 -4.52 -15.71 -3.81
CA LEU A 42 -4.28 -14.44 -3.11
C LEU A 42 -5.01 -13.31 -3.85
N ASN A 43 -6.01 -12.70 -3.21
CA ASN A 43 -6.74 -11.56 -3.76
C ASN A 43 -5.95 -10.27 -3.56
N VAL A 44 -5.42 -9.70 -4.64
CA VAL A 44 -4.55 -8.52 -4.61
C VAL A 44 -5.27 -7.31 -5.19
N GLY A 45 -5.31 -6.20 -4.47
CA GLY A 45 -5.73 -4.92 -5.02
C GLY A 45 -4.56 -4.11 -5.57
N LEU A 46 -4.78 -3.48 -6.72
CA LEU A 46 -3.97 -2.40 -7.30
C LEU A 46 -4.83 -1.50 -8.19
N GLU A 47 -4.29 -0.42 -8.74
CA GLU A 47 -5.05 0.52 -9.59
C GLU A 47 -5.14 0.10 -11.06
N GLY A 48 -4.02 -0.33 -11.66
CA GLY A 48 -3.97 -0.61 -13.09
C GLY A 48 -3.92 0.64 -13.97
N THR A 49 -3.76 1.82 -13.37
CA THR A 49 -3.63 3.12 -14.05
C THR A 49 -2.38 3.89 -13.62
N TYR A 50 -1.44 3.24 -12.94
CA TYR A 50 -0.24 3.85 -12.34
C TYR A 50 1.06 3.26 -12.92
N PRO A 51 1.46 3.64 -14.15
CA PRO A 51 2.72 3.17 -14.73
C PRO A 51 3.95 3.74 -13.99
N PRO A 52 5.06 2.97 -13.90
CA PRO A 52 5.24 1.61 -14.41
C PRO A 52 4.85 0.50 -13.41
N PHE A 53 4.16 0.85 -12.32
CA PHE A 53 3.82 -0.07 -11.23
C PHE A 53 2.68 -1.02 -11.59
N SER A 54 1.53 -0.48 -11.98
CA SER A 54 0.40 -1.24 -12.49
C SER A 54 -0.32 -0.47 -13.59
N PHE A 55 -0.36 -1.00 -14.80
CA PHE A 55 -0.95 -0.32 -15.96
C PHE A 55 -1.44 -1.30 -17.01
N VAL A 56 -2.33 -0.84 -17.88
CA VAL A 56 -2.72 -1.60 -19.08
C VAL A 56 -1.77 -1.25 -20.22
N ASP A 57 -1.14 -2.26 -20.82
CA ASP A 57 -0.24 -2.09 -21.97
C ASP A 57 -0.98 -1.83 -23.29
N GLU A 58 -0.21 -1.64 -24.36
CA GLU A 58 -0.74 -1.39 -25.71
C GLU A 58 -1.60 -2.54 -26.26
N ASN A 59 -1.47 -3.75 -25.70
CA ASN A 59 -2.26 -4.93 -26.07
C ASN A 59 -3.52 -5.08 -25.21
N GLY A 60 -3.79 -4.14 -24.31
CA GLY A 60 -4.92 -4.22 -23.38
C GLY A 60 -4.68 -5.15 -22.19
N LYS A 61 -3.44 -5.59 -21.95
CA LYS A 61 -3.10 -6.48 -20.84
C LYS A 61 -2.66 -5.68 -19.61
N LEU A 62 -3.23 -6.02 -18.45
CA LEU A 62 -2.74 -5.53 -17.16
C LEU A 62 -1.32 -6.06 -16.90
N THR A 63 -0.37 -5.15 -16.69
CA THR A 63 1.05 -5.43 -16.46
C THR A 63 1.67 -4.36 -15.56
N GLY A 64 2.98 -4.43 -15.34
CA GLY A 64 3.70 -3.53 -14.44
C GLY A 64 4.49 -4.29 -13.38
N PHE A 65 5.35 -3.55 -12.69
CA PHE A 65 6.19 -4.09 -11.63
C PHE A 65 5.37 -4.81 -10.54
N GLU A 66 4.28 -4.21 -10.08
CA GLU A 66 3.47 -4.75 -8.98
C GLU A 66 2.57 -5.90 -9.42
N VAL A 67 2.21 -5.95 -10.70
CA VAL A 67 1.49 -7.09 -11.29
C VAL A 67 2.38 -8.33 -11.26
N GLU A 68 3.60 -8.23 -11.80
CA GLU A 68 4.54 -9.36 -11.84
C GLU A 68 5.11 -9.70 -10.46
N PHE A 69 5.30 -8.70 -9.59
CA PHE A 69 5.65 -8.94 -8.19
C PHE A 69 4.54 -9.70 -7.45
N SER A 70 3.27 -9.34 -7.66
CA SER A 70 2.12 -10.07 -7.08
C SER A 70 2.06 -11.52 -7.53
N GLU A 71 2.32 -11.78 -8.81
CA GLU A 71 2.38 -13.13 -9.37
C GLU A 71 3.53 -13.95 -8.77
N ALA A 72 4.72 -13.36 -8.64
CA ALA A 72 5.88 -14.00 -8.02
C ALA A 72 5.66 -14.28 -6.53
N LEU A 73 5.09 -13.31 -5.79
CA LEU A 73 4.73 -13.46 -4.38
C LEU A 73 3.72 -14.59 -4.18
N ALA A 74 2.64 -14.61 -4.96
CA ALA A 74 1.62 -15.64 -4.86
C ALA A 74 2.19 -17.04 -5.15
N LYS A 75 3.11 -17.15 -6.12
CA LYS A 75 3.82 -18.39 -6.42
C LYS A 75 4.64 -18.89 -5.24
N GLU A 76 5.36 -18.01 -4.53
CA GLU A 76 6.08 -18.37 -3.30
C GLU A 76 5.14 -18.77 -2.16
N LEU A 77 3.95 -18.18 -2.11
CA LEU A 77 2.86 -18.62 -1.26
C LEU A 77 2.13 -19.87 -1.79
N GLY A 78 2.57 -20.51 -2.88
CA GLY A 78 1.96 -21.72 -3.43
C GLY A 78 0.51 -21.54 -3.90
N VAL A 79 0.12 -20.33 -4.26
CA VAL A 79 -1.24 -19.94 -4.72
C VAL A 79 -1.15 -19.12 -6.00
N LYS A 80 -2.30 -18.79 -6.60
CA LYS A 80 -2.37 -17.86 -7.75
C LYS A 80 -2.68 -16.44 -7.28
N ALA A 81 -2.09 -15.44 -7.92
CA ALA A 81 -2.53 -14.06 -7.74
C ALA A 81 -3.86 -13.83 -8.48
N LYS A 82 -4.88 -13.33 -7.79
CA LYS A 82 -6.09 -12.78 -8.40
C LYS A 82 -6.08 -11.28 -8.21
N ILE A 83 -5.57 -10.61 -9.23
CA ILE A 83 -5.41 -9.15 -9.25
C ILE A 83 -6.76 -8.50 -9.57
N GLN A 84 -7.14 -7.51 -8.76
CA GLN A 84 -8.40 -6.79 -8.84
C GLN A 84 -8.14 -5.29 -8.97
N PRO A 85 -8.08 -4.76 -10.20
CA PRO A 85 -7.92 -3.33 -10.45
C PRO A 85 -9.07 -2.51 -9.83
N SER A 86 -8.77 -1.43 -9.12
CA SER A 86 -9.76 -0.49 -8.55
C SER A 86 -9.14 0.87 -8.25
N LYS A 87 -9.94 1.93 -8.15
CA LYS A 87 -9.46 3.27 -7.77
C LYS A 87 -8.82 3.28 -6.38
N TRP A 88 -7.79 4.10 -6.20
CA TRP A 88 -7.08 4.24 -4.92
C TRP A 88 -7.99 4.62 -3.74
N ASP A 89 -8.97 5.51 -3.94
CA ASP A 89 -9.89 5.97 -2.89
C ASP A 89 -10.75 4.85 -2.29
N GLY A 90 -10.97 3.76 -3.02
CA GLY A 90 -11.76 2.60 -2.59
C GLY A 90 -10.94 1.37 -2.19
N ILE A 91 -9.65 1.31 -2.51
CA ILE A 91 -8.86 0.08 -2.41
C ILE A 91 -8.65 -0.38 -0.96
N LEU A 92 -8.37 0.55 -0.05
CA LEU A 92 -8.17 0.26 1.37
C LEU A 92 -9.50 -0.13 2.05
N ALA A 93 -10.63 0.40 1.58
CA ALA A 93 -11.95 -0.05 2.03
C ALA A 93 -12.28 -1.47 1.53
N ALA A 94 -11.77 -1.86 0.35
CA ALA A 94 -11.89 -3.24 -0.14
C ALA A 94 -11.03 -4.21 0.69
N LEU A 95 -9.88 -3.77 1.21
CA LEU A 95 -9.08 -4.50 2.18
C LEU A 95 -9.82 -4.67 3.53
N ASP A 96 -10.39 -3.58 4.05
CA ASP A 96 -11.17 -3.57 5.30
C ASP A 96 -12.37 -4.53 5.24
N SER A 97 -13.07 -4.55 4.11
CA SER A 97 -14.26 -5.39 3.88
C SER A 97 -13.94 -6.83 3.48
N LYS A 98 -12.66 -7.23 3.52
CA LYS A 98 -12.19 -8.58 3.19
C LYS A 98 -12.46 -9.03 1.73
N ARG A 99 -12.69 -8.07 0.82
CA ARG A 99 -12.75 -8.35 -0.63
C ARG A 99 -11.36 -8.56 -1.23
N LEU A 100 -10.36 -7.94 -0.61
CA LEU A 100 -8.94 -8.13 -0.91
C LEU A 100 -8.27 -8.80 0.29
N ASP A 101 -7.24 -9.59 0.02
CA ASP A 101 -6.37 -10.13 1.06
C ASP A 101 -5.24 -9.15 1.36
N VAL A 102 -4.69 -8.52 0.31
CA VAL A 102 -3.59 -7.56 0.40
C VAL A 102 -3.76 -6.42 -0.62
N VAL A 103 -3.08 -5.30 -0.39
CA VAL A 103 -2.95 -4.21 -1.36
C VAL A 103 -1.47 -4.02 -1.72
N ILE A 104 -1.17 -4.05 -3.02
CA ILE A 104 0.18 -3.89 -3.60
C ILE A 104 0.10 -2.78 -4.65
N ASN A 105 0.20 -1.53 -4.19
CA ASN A 105 -0.05 -0.33 -5.01
C ASN A 105 0.76 0.89 -4.53
N GLN A 106 2.09 0.77 -4.45
CA GLN A 106 3.02 1.76 -3.89
C GLN A 106 2.53 2.34 -2.56
N VAL A 107 2.01 1.46 -1.69
CA VAL A 107 1.46 1.90 -0.41
C VAL A 107 2.62 2.27 0.50
N THR A 108 2.89 3.57 0.59
CA THR A 108 3.90 4.11 1.51
C THR A 108 3.59 3.68 2.94
N ILE A 109 4.59 3.10 3.59
CA ILE A 109 4.58 2.76 5.01
C ILE A 109 4.63 4.07 5.81
N SER A 110 3.52 4.43 6.46
CA SER A 110 3.43 5.64 7.29
C SER A 110 2.91 5.31 8.69
N GLU A 111 3.29 6.12 9.68
CA GLU A 111 2.81 5.95 11.06
C GLU A 111 1.29 6.07 11.18
N GLU A 112 0.65 6.87 10.32
CA GLU A 112 -0.80 6.94 10.25
C GLU A 112 -1.40 5.63 9.73
N ARG A 113 -0.88 5.08 8.62
CA ARG A 113 -1.39 3.82 8.06
C ARG A 113 -1.11 2.63 8.98
N LYS A 114 0.04 2.59 9.67
CA LYS A 114 0.36 1.57 10.69
C LYS A 114 -0.62 1.55 11.87
N LYS A 115 -1.38 2.62 12.11
CA LYS A 115 -2.48 2.59 13.10
C LYS A 115 -3.64 1.70 12.66
N LYS A 116 -3.85 1.52 11.36
CA LYS A 116 -4.99 0.79 10.80
C LYS A 116 -4.63 -0.52 10.07
N TYR A 117 -3.44 -0.59 9.50
CA TYR A 117 -2.96 -1.70 8.68
C TYR A 117 -1.62 -2.23 9.19
N ASP A 118 -1.39 -3.51 8.98
CA ASP A 118 -0.04 -4.10 9.08
C ASP A 118 0.64 -4.00 7.71
N PHE A 119 1.97 -4.03 7.70
CA PHE A 119 2.77 -3.90 6.48
C PHE A 119 3.85 -4.99 6.43
N SER A 120 4.09 -5.50 5.23
CA SER A 120 5.30 -6.28 4.97
C SER A 120 6.56 -5.43 5.10
N GLU A 121 7.72 -6.09 5.03
CA GLU A 121 8.96 -5.43 4.64
C GLU A 121 8.80 -4.63 3.34
N PRO A 122 9.54 -3.52 3.17
CA PRO A 122 9.47 -2.73 1.96
C PRO A 122 10.00 -3.51 0.75
N TYR A 123 9.28 -3.40 -0.37
CA TYR A 123 9.68 -3.99 -1.65
C TYR A 123 10.13 -2.94 -2.68
N THR A 124 9.85 -1.66 -2.43
CA THR A 124 10.47 -0.53 -3.14
C THR A 124 10.84 0.61 -2.19
N VAL A 125 11.88 1.34 -2.60
CA VAL A 125 12.32 2.60 -2.02
C VAL A 125 12.28 3.68 -3.11
N SER A 126 11.68 4.82 -2.80
CA SER A 126 11.52 5.94 -3.73
C SER A 126 11.43 7.28 -2.98
N GLY A 127 10.76 8.27 -3.57
CA GLY A 127 10.40 9.50 -2.91
C GLY A 127 9.35 10.33 -3.66
N ILE A 128 8.83 11.36 -2.99
CA ILE A 128 7.90 12.32 -3.60
C ILE A 128 8.66 13.20 -4.58
N GLN A 129 8.21 13.24 -5.83
CA GLN A 129 8.83 14.02 -6.90
C GLN A 129 7.82 14.97 -7.55
N ALA A 130 8.21 16.22 -7.75
CA ALA A 130 7.48 17.11 -8.65
C ALA A 130 7.80 16.76 -10.11
N LEU A 131 6.76 16.58 -10.93
CA LEU A 131 6.86 16.45 -12.38
C LEU A 131 6.24 17.68 -13.03
N VAL A 132 6.92 18.26 -14.03
CA VAL A 132 6.53 19.49 -14.73
C VAL A 132 6.69 19.36 -16.23
N LEU A 133 6.14 20.31 -16.99
CA LEU A 133 6.50 20.50 -18.40
C LEU A 133 8.00 20.86 -18.52
N LYS A 134 8.69 20.36 -19.54
CA LYS A 134 10.13 20.62 -19.77
C LYS A 134 10.51 22.10 -19.73
N LYS A 135 9.68 22.96 -20.32
CA LYS A 135 9.90 24.41 -20.32
C LYS A 135 9.91 25.04 -18.91
N ASN A 136 9.45 24.30 -17.90
CA ASN A 136 9.36 24.70 -16.51
C ASN A 136 10.33 23.92 -15.60
N GLU A 137 11.27 23.13 -16.14
CA GLU A 137 12.17 22.27 -15.36
C GLU A 137 12.88 22.99 -14.20
N ASP A 138 13.34 24.23 -14.45
CA ASP A 138 14.07 25.03 -13.46
C ASP A 138 13.17 25.81 -12.48
N THR A 139 11.84 25.63 -12.57
CA THR A 139 10.88 26.42 -11.77
C THR A 139 10.64 25.87 -10.37
N ILE A 140 10.97 24.60 -10.13
CA ILE A 140 10.81 23.93 -8.84
C ILE A 140 12.12 23.27 -8.48
N LYS A 141 12.84 23.82 -7.50
CA LYS A 141 14.07 23.24 -6.96
C LYS A 141 13.83 22.61 -5.61
N THR A 142 12.91 23.18 -4.84
CA THR A 142 12.53 22.74 -3.51
C THR A 142 11.01 22.69 -3.38
N ALA A 143 10.51 22.00 -2.36
CA ALA A 143 9.09 21.96 -2.03
C ALA A 143 8.46 23.37 -1.90
N LYS A 144 9.22 24.35 -1.39
CA LYS A 144 8.74 25.72 -1.16
C LYS A 144 8.31 26.42 -2.46
N ASP A 145 8.93 26.06 -3.58
CA ASP A 145 8.65 26.65 -4.90
C ASP A 145 7.26 26.26 -5.44
N LEU A 146 6.59 25.29 -4.82
CA LEU A 146 5.20 24.93 -5.10
C LEU A 146 4.18 25.94 -4.52
N THR A 147 4.62 26.89 -3.69
CA THR A 147 3.74 27.92 -3.12
C THR A 147 3.11 28.76 -4.23
N GLY A 148 1.78 28.89 -4.21
CA GLY A 148 1.00 29.61 -5.22
C GLY A 148 0.83 28.86 -6.55
N LYS A 149 1.43 27.68 -6.71
CA LYS A 149 1.28 26.84 -7.91
C LYS A 149 0.04 25.95 -7.80
N LYS A 150 -0.57 25.65 -8.94
CA LYS A 150 -1.59 24.59 -9.06
C LYS A 150 -0.89 23.25 -9.14
N VAL A 151 -1.07 22.41 -8.13
CA VAL A 151 -0.36 21.14 -8.02
C VAL A 151 -1.36 19.98 -8.02
N GLY A 152 -1.22 19.11 -9.01
CA GLY A 152 -2.02 17.89 -9.13
C GLY A 152 -1.52 16.77 -8.24
N VAL A 153 -2.43 16.11 -7.52
CA VAL A 153 -2.16 14.95 -6.66
C VAL A 153 -3.29 13.93 -6.80
N GLY A 154 -3.03 12.66 -6.49
CA GLY A 154 -4.10 11.65 -6.41
C GLY A 154 -4.96 11.89 -5.17
N LEU A 155 -6.28 11.76 -5.29
CA LEU A 155 -7.22 11.91 -4.18
C LEU A 155 -6.95 10.87 -3.09
N GLY A 156 -6.81 11.28 -1.83
CA GLY A 156 -6.57 10.39 -0.69
C GLY A 156 -5.16 9.81 -0.64
N THR A 157 -4.22 10.32 -1.46
CA THR A 157 -2.83 9.87 -1.45
C THR A 157 -2.03 10.56 -0.35
N ASN A 158 -0.92 9.94 0.06
CA ASN A 158 0.08 10.58 0.91
C ASN A 158 0.73 11.79 0.23
N TYR A 159 0.69 11.92 -1.10
CA TYR A 159 1.13 13.13 -1.79
C TYR A 159 0.21 14.31 -1.52
N GLU A 160 -1.11 14.08 -1.49
CA GLU A 160 -2.09 15.10 -1.12
C GLU A 160 -1.87 15.56 0.32
N GLN A 161 -1.76 14.61 1.25
CA GLN A 161 -1.52 14.91 2.66
C GLN A 161 -0.21 15.67 2.84
N TRP A 162 0.88 15.16 2.28
CA TRP A 162 2.20 15.78 2.38
C TRP A 162 2.20 17.20 1.82
N LEU A 163 1.56 17.44 0.67
CA LEU A 163 1.48 18.76 0.07
C LEU A 163 0.72 19.75 0.96
N LYS A 164 -0.42 19.33 1.53
CA LYS A 164 -1.23 20.16 2.43
C LYS A 164 -0.46 20.52 3.71
N GLU A 165 0.29 19.58 4.26
CA GLU A 165 1.04 19.77 5.50
C GLU A 165 2.32 20.59 5.31
N ASN A 166 3.06 20.35 4.22
CA ASN A 166 4.41 20.91 4.02
C ASN A 166 4.42 22.16 3.14
N VAL A 167 3.41 22.35 2.28
CA VAL A 167 3.31 23.51 1.39
C VAL A 167 1.86 24.06 1.41
N PRO A 168 1.38 24.58 2.55
CA PRO A 168 -0.01 25.04 2.69
C PRO A 168 -0.41 26.16 1.71
N GLY A 169 0.56 26.85 1.11
CA GLY A 169 0.32 27.86 0.07
C GLY A 169 0.14 27.31 -1.34
N ALA A 170 0.26 25.99 -1.58
CA ALA A 170 -0.01 25.38 -2.88
C ALA A 170 -1.52 25.25 -3.15
N ILE A 171 -1.92 25.42 -4.41
CA ILE A 171 -3.32 25.24 -4.85
C ILE A 171 -3.49 23.77 -5.24
N VAL A 172 -3.99 22.96 -4.32
CA VAL A 172 -4.15 21.50 -4.50
C VAL A 172 -5.28 21.19 -5.51
N LYS A 173 -4.99 20.31 -6.47
CA LYS A 173 -5.95 19.72 -7.40
C LYS A 173 -5.92 18.20 -7.28
N THR A 174 -7.03 17.59 -6.88
CA THR A 174 -7.13 16.14 -6.72
C THR A 174 -7.66 15.48 -7.98
N TYR A 175 -7.15 14.29 -8.27
CA TYR A 175 -7.54 13.45 -9.41
C TYR A 175 -7.82 12.03 -8.95
N ASP A 176 -8.77 11.37 -9.61
CA ASP A 176 -9.12 9.97 -9.34
C ASP A 176 -8.13 8.98 -9.98
N ASP A 177 -7.39 9.42 -11.01
CA ASP A 177 -6.44 8.60 -11.75
C ASP A 177 -5.27 9.43 -12.29
N ASP A 178 -4.15 8.75 -12.54
CA ASP A 178 -2.92 9.34 -13.04
C ASP A 178 -3.04 9.89 -14.48
N PRO A 179 -3.71 9.22 -15.44
CA PRO A 179 -3.91 9.75 -16.78
C PRO A 179 -4.56 11.14 -16.81
N SER A 180 -5.61 11.36 -16.02
CA SER A 180 -6.30 12.65 -15.95
C SER A 180 -5.40 13.74 -15.37
N LYS A 181 -4.65 13.42 -14.32
CA LYS A 181 -3.68 14.30 -13.68
C LYS A 181 -2.55 14.71 -14.65
N ILE A 182 -2.01 13.74 -15.38
CA ILE A 182 -0.94 13.96 -16.38
C ILE A 182 -1.46 14.76 -17.58
N GLN A 183 -2.70 14.52 -18.01
CA GLN A 183 -3.30 15.25 -19.12
C GLN A 183 -3.45 16.73 -18.78
N ASP A 184 -3.95 17.05 -17.58
CA ASP A 184 -4.09 18.45 -17.14
C ASP A 184 -2.74 19.16 -17.03
N LEU A 185 -1.68 18.47 -16.59
CA LEU A 185 -0.31 19.00 -16.63
C LEU A 185 0.14 19.25 -18.06
N SER A 186 -0.08 18.28 -18.95
CA SER A 186 0.38 18.32 -20.34
C SER A 186 -0.20 19.49 -21.13
N VAL A 187 -1.44 19.89 -20.83
CA VAL A 187 -2.11 21.04 -21.45
C VAL A 187 -1.96 22.34 -20.65
N GLY A 188 -1.20 22.33 -19.54
CA GLY A 188 -0.91 23.52 -18.74
C GLY A 188 -2.06 24.03 -17.87
N ARG A 189 -3.03 23.18 -17.52
CA ARG A 189 -4.10 23.53 -16.56
C ARG A 189 -3.59 23.59 -15.12
N ILE A 190 -2.55 22.79 -14.83
CA ILE A 190 -1.80 22.77 -13.57
C ILE A 190 -0.31 22.98 -13.86
N ASP A 191 0.44 23.44 -12.86
CA ASP A 191 1.85 23.80 -13.00
C ASP A 191 2.79 22.61 -12.76
N ALA A 192 2.39 21.70 -11.86
CA ALA A 192 3.13 20.50 -11.49
C ALA A 192 2.18 19.40 -11.03
N ILE A 193 2.68 18.17 -10.99
CA ILE A 193 2.05 17.07 -10.26
C ILE A 193 3.04 16.51 -9.23
N LEU A 194 2.54 15.98 -8.11
CA LEU A 194 3.34 15.13 -7.23
C LEU A 194 3.03 13.66 -7.49
N VAL A 195 4.09 12.89 -7.67
CA VAL A 195 4.07 11.44 -7.96
C VAL A 195 5.27 10.77 -7.31
N ASP A 196 5.29 9.43 -7.34
CA ASP A 196 6.49 8.66 -7.02
C ASP A 196 7.64 9.01 -7.98
N ARG A 197 8.86 9.14 -7.46
CA ARG A 197 10.04 9.46 -8.25
C ARG A 197 10.29 8.46 -9.38
N LEU A 198 10.05 7.17 -9.15
CA LEU A 198 10.23 6.14 -10.17
C LEU A 198 9.22 6.31 -11.30
N ALA A 199 7.97 6.64 -11.00
CA ALA A 199 6.97 7.01 -12.00
C ALA A 199 7.35 8.30 -12.74
N ALA A 200 7.89 9.30 -12.05
CA ALA A 200 8.35 10.54 -12.70
C ALA A 200 9.50 10.30 -13.71
N LEU A 201 10.47 9.45 -13.36
CA LEU A 201 11.59 9.08 -14.22
C LEU A 201 11.13 8.28 -15.44
N GLU A 202 10.20 7.35 -15.25
CA GLU A 202 9.60 6.60 -16.34
C GLU A 202 8.81 7.51 -17.28
N MET A 203 8.02 8.44 -16.73
CA MET A 203 7.22 9.38 -17.51
C MET A 203 8.09 10.29 -18.36
N ALA A 204 9.24 10.73 -17.85
CA ALA A 204 10.20 11.51 -18.63
C ALA A 204 10.73 10.72 -19.84
N THR A 205 11.03 9.44 -19.63
CA THR A 205 11.47 8.53 -20.69
C THR A 205 10.37 8.34 -21.74
N LYS A 206 9.15 7.98 -21.30
CA LYS A 206 8.01 7.74 -22.20
C LYS A 206 7.61 8.97 -23.00
N THR A 207 7.63 10.15 -22.37
CA THR A 207 7.23 11.40 -23.02
C THR A 207 8.35 12.06 -23.83
N LYS A 208 9.52 11.42 -23.96
CA LYS A 208 10.71 11.99 -24.62
C LYS A 208 11.06 13.36 -24.04
N ASN A 209 11.08 13.45 -22.70
CA ASN A 209 11.33 14.66 -21.92
C ASN A 209 10.37 15.82 -22.19
N LYS A 210 9.12 15.58 -22.62
CA LYS A 210 8.08 16.64 -22.59
C LYS A 210 7.63 16.95 -21.16
N LEU A 211 7.58 15.92 -20.34
CA LEU A 211 7.44 16.01 -18.88
C LEU A 211 8.77 15.62 -18.25
N VAL A 212 9.18 16.30 -17.18
CA VAL A 212 10.45 16.02 -16.48
C VAL A 212 10.31 16.17 -14.98
N PRO A 213 11.06 15.39 -14.18
CA PRO A 213 11.22 15.63 -12.75
C PRO A 213 11.88 16.99 -12.55
N ALA A 214 11.30 17.82 -11.67
CA ALA A 214 11.89 19.09 -11.27
C ALA A 214 12.47 19.01 -9.86
N GLY A 215 13.71 19.45 -9.70
CA GLY A 215 14.42 19.44 -8.42
C GLY A 215 14.66 18.04 -7.84
N ASP A 216 15.13 18.03 -6.60
CA ASP A 216 15.34 16.80 -5.84
C ASP A 216 14.01 16.24 -5.30
N ALA A 217 13.99 14.94 -5.00
CA ALA A 217 12.84 14.35 -4.33
C ALA A 217 12.66 14.92 -2.92
N PHE A 218 11.43 15.24 -2.54
CA PHE A 218 11.14 15.98 -1.32
C PHE A 218 11.13 15.12 -0.06
N SER A 219 10.88 13.82 -0.20
CA SER A 219 10.75 12.91 0.94
C SER A 219 11.03 11.48 0.48
N ARG A 220 11.88 10.75 1.21
CA ARG A 220 12.10 9.30 1.01
C ARG A 220 10.83 8.55 1.37
N GLN A 221 10.48 7.56 0.55
CA GLN A 221 9.32 6.71 0.74
C GLN A 221 9.70 5.24 0.62
N GLU A 222 9.12 4.43 1.48
CA GLU A 222 9.26 2.98 1.45
C GLU A 222 7.86 2.40 1.27
N SER A 223 7.69 1.58 0.24
CA SER A 223 6.40 0.96 -0.08
C SER A 223 6.39 -0.50 0.39
N GLY A 224 5.36 -0.85 1.16
CA GLY A 224 5.13 -2.19 1.66
C GLY A 224 3.79 -2.75 1.17
N ILE A 225 3.60 -4.05 1.32
CA ILE A 225 2.31 -4.69 1.08
C ILE A 225 1.42 -4.37 2.28
N ALA A 226 0.26 -3.77 2.05
CA ALA A 226 -0.67 -3.46 3.13
C ALA A 226 -1.61 -4.64 3.42
N LEU A 227 -1.76 -4.96 4.70
CA LEU A 227 -2.57 -6.03 5.24
C LEU A 227 -3.55 -5.50 6.28
N ARG A 228 -4.62 -6.25 6.54
CA ARG A 228 -5.45 -5.99 7.72
C ARG A 228 -4.63 -6.25 8.98
N LYS A 229 -4.98 -5.53 10.06
CA LYS A 229 -4.38 -5.75 11.36
C LYS A 229 -4.65 -7.14 11.91
N GLY A 230 -3.65 -7.70 12.59
CA GLY A 230 -3.80 -8.95 13.35
C GLY A 230 -3.71 -10.20 12.48
N GLU A 231 -2.93 -10.14 11.40
CA GLU A 231 -2.67 -11.29 10.52
C GLU A 231 -1.17 -11.71 10.54
N PRO A 232 -0.57 -11.98 11.71
CA PRO A 232 0.89 -12.14 11.84
C PRO A 232 1.47 -13.31 11.05
N GLU A 233 0.74 -14.42 10.89
CA GLU A 233 1.19 -15.55 10.07
C GLU A 233 1.20 -15.23 8.59
N LEU A 234 0.20 -14.48 8.10
CA LEU A 234 0.16 -14.05 6.70
C LEU A 234 1.28 -13.06 6.44
N GLN A 235 1.48 -12.08 7.34
CA GLN A 235 2.57 -11.12 7.25
C GLN A 235 3.93 -11.84 7.22
N ALA A 236 4.19 -12.75 8.15
CA ALA A 236 5.44 -13.51 8.19
C ALA A 236 5.66 -14.37 6.93
N ALA A 237 4.60 -14.95 6.37
CA ALA A 237 4.69 -15.70 5.12
C ALA A 237 5.01 -14.80 3.93
N ILE A 238 4.47 -13.58 3.91
CA ILE A 238 4.76 -12.57 2.89
C ILE A 238 6.20 -12.06 3.03
N ASP A 239 6.63 -11.70 4.23
CA ASP A 239 8.00 -11.21 4.47
C ASP A 239 9.03 -12.27 4.04
N LYS A 240 8.81 -13.53 4.41
CA LYS A 240 9.65 -14.65 3.96
C LYS A 240 9.65 -14.81 2.44
N ALA A 241 8.52 -14.59 1.78
CA ALA A 241 8.44 -14.66 0.32
C ALA A 241 9.20 -13.49 -0.33
N ILE A 242 9.07 -12.26 0.21
CA ILE A 242 9.84 -11.09 -0.23
C ILE A 242 11.34 -11.35 -0.09
N ASP A 243 11.78 -11.86 1.07
CA ASP A 243 13.18 -12.20 1.32
C ASP A 243 13.71 -13.21 0.30
N LYS A 244 12.92 -14.23 -0.03
CA LYS A 244 13.32 -15.22 -1.03
C LYS A 244 13.44 -14.61 -2.42
N LEU A 245 12.45 -13.81 -2.85
CA LEU A 245 12.48 -13.11 -4.14
C LEU A 245 13.62 -12.08 -4.22
N ARG A 246 14.03 -11.53 -3.08
CA ARG A 246 15.20 -10.66 -2.95
C ARG A 246 16.49 -11.47 -3.10
N ALA A 247 16.60 -12.59 -2.40
CA ALA A 247 17.78 -13.45 -2.36
C ALA A 247 18.04 -14.18 -3.69
N ASP A 248 16.99 -14.57 -4.42
CA ASP A 248 17.11 -15.27 -5.70
C ASP A 248 17.25 -14.34 -6.92
N GLY A 249 17.23 -13.02 -6.70
CA GLY A 249 17.39 -12.00 -7.74
C GLY A 249 16.14 -11.69 -8.54
N THR A 250 14.99 -12.29 -8.21
CA THR A 250 13.71 -12.01 -8.90
C THR A 250 13.30 -10.55 -8.74
N LEU A 251 13.38 -9.98 -7.54
CA LEU A 251 13.05 -8.56 -7.30
C LEU A 251 13.98 -7.62 -8.06
N GLU A 252 15.29 -7.89 -8.07
CA GLU A 252 16.25 -7.08 -8.82
C GLU A 252 15.97 -7.12 -10.33
N LYS A 253 15.64 -8.29 -10.87
CA LYS A 253 15.28 -8.45 -12.28
C LYS A 253 14.01 -7.68 -12.64
N LEU A 254 12.98 -7.77 -11.81
CA LEU A 254 11.74 -7.01 -11.99
C LEU A 254 12.02 -5.50 -11.90
N SER A 255 12.79 -5.08 -10.90
CA SER A 255 13.16 -3.69 -10.72
C SER A 255 13.89 -3.12 -11.94
N LYS A 256 14.92 -3.83 -12.43
CA LYS A 256 15.67 -3.41 -13.62
C LYS A 256 14.80 -3.37 -14.87
N LYS A 257 13.86 -4.32 -15.02
CA LYS A 257 12.93 -4.35 -16.15
C LYS A 257 12.05 -3.10 -16.22
N TYR A 258 11.59 -2.59 -15.08
CA TYR A 258 10.61 -1.50 -15.04
C TYR A 258 11.23 -0.12 -14.76
N PHE A 259 12.38 -0.07 -14.07
CA PHE A 259 12.98 1.18 -13.60
C PHE A 259 14.41 1.40 -14.11
N ASN A 260 15.02 0.44 -14.81
CA ASN A 260 16.44 0.44 -15.19
C ASN A 260 17.41 0.65 -14.00
N ALA A 261 16.94 0.34 -12.77
CA ALA A 261 17.68 0.46 -11.53
C ALA A 261 17.21 -0.64 -10.55
N ASP A 262 17.99 -0.91 -9.51
CA ASP A 262 17.53 -1.69 -8.36
C ASP A 262 16.91 -0.74 -7.33
N VAL A 263 15.59 -0.78 -7.20
CA VAL A 263 14.78 0.09 -6.32
C VAL A 263 14.37 -0.64 -5.05
N THR A 264 14.87 -1.86 -4.84
CA THR A 264 14.43 -2.77 -3.77
C THR A 264 15.27 -2.65 -2.50
N LYS A 265 16.21 -1.71 -2.46
CA LYS A 265 17.23 -1.50 -1.42
C LYS A 265 17.40 -0.02 -1.10
#